data_AF-A0AB39IKE2-F1
#
_entry.id   AF-A0AB39IKE2-F1
#
_cell.length_a   1.000
_cell.length_b   1.000
_cell.length_c   1.000
_cell.angle_alpha   90.00
_cell.angle_beta   90.00
_cell.angle_gamma   90.00
#
_symmetry.space_group_name_H-M   'P 1'
#
loop_
_entity.id
_entity.type
_entity.pdbx_description
1 polymer ?
#
loop_
_entity_poly.entity_id
_entity_poly.type
_entity_poly.pdbx_seq_one_letter_code
_entity_poly.pdbx_strand_id
1 'polypeptide(L)'
;MRYRLIRNNAPAVNPACASAVPLRVSSVRSPACFAYDLSGLLSRQALDGVSGVLERRYQYDVLDRLTGISDSHWGEQALRLNGTGQVVAERREQGRQQQARLFGYDSEKNLCEISAIVPDGAGRLSTANAVVQASAGYDAAGRVVRRGDSRYQYDACGRLVNKRCQQH
;
A
#
# COMPACT_ATOMS: atom_id res chain seq x y z
N MET A 1 6.67 15.91 -1.07
CA MET A 1 6.71 14.81 -0.07
C MET A 1 7.07 13.53 -0.80
N ARG A 2 8.24 12.94 -0.54
CA ARG A 2 8.73 11.74 -1.25
C ARG A 2 8.49 10.52 -0.37
N TYR A 3 7.55 9.66 -0.77
CA TYR A 3 7.40 8.34 -0.16
C TYR A 3 8.57 7.47 -0.63
N ARG A 4 9.50 7.15 0.27
CA ARG A 4 10.58 6.20 0.04
C ARG A 4 9.98 4.82 0.23
N LEU A 5 9.77 4.07 -0.86
CA LEU A 5 9.49 2.63 -0.77
C LEU A 5 10.62 2.01 0.05
N ILE A 6 10.28 1.39 1.18
CA ILE A 6 11.21 0.58 1.95
C ILE A 6 11.55 -0.61 1.06
N ARG A 7 12.72 -0.58 0.43
CA ARG A 7 13.32 -1.80 -0.13
C ARG A 7 13.57 -2.71 1.06
N ASN A 8 12.97 -3.90 1.05
CA ASN A 8 13.29 -4.99 1.97
C ASN A 8 14.76 -5.36 1.75
N ASN A 9 15.66 -4.68 2.44
CA ASN A 9 17.04 -5.08 2.54
C ASN A 9 17.10 -6.14 3.63
N ALA A 10 16.77 -7.38 3.27
CA ALA A 10 17.00 -8.52 4.15
C ALA A 10 18.53 -8.62 4.37
N PRO A 11 19.04 -8.53 5.61
CA PRO A 11 20.43 -8.90 5.85
C PRO A 11 20.59 -10.38 5.50
N ALA A 12 21.67 -10.71 4.78
CA ALA A 12 22.01 -12.08 4.40
C ALA A 12 21.97 -12.98 5.64
N VAL A 13 21.01 -13.91 5.67
CA VAL A 13 20.92 -14.94 6.71
C VAL A 13 21.98 -16.00 6.45
N ASN A 14 22.93 -16.10 7.37
CA ASN A 14 23.85 -17.23 7.47
C ASN A 14 23.01 -18.47 7.86
N PRO A 15 23.03 -19.59 7.11
CA PRO A 15 22.10 -20.70 7.29
C PRO A 15 22.55 -21.59 8.45
N ALA A 16 22.40 -21.11 9.68
CA ALA A 16 22.62 -21.89 10.88
C ALA A 16 21.83 -21.30 12.04
N CYS A 17 20.50 -21.42 12.01
CA CYS A 17 19.67 -21.34 13.22
C CYS A 17 18.22 -21.78 12.92
N ALA A 18 18.05 -23.00 12.42
CA ALA A 18 16.81 -23.74 12.62
C ALA A 18 16.93 -24.47 13.96
N SER A 19 16.68 -23.76 15.07
CA SER A 19 16.41 -24.41 16.35
C SER A 19 15.63 -23.46 17.24
N ALA A 20 14.53 -23.95 17.80
CA ALA A 20 13.85 -23.32 18.91
C ALA A 20 14.86 -23.08 20.05
N VAL A 21 15.21 -21.80 20.28
CA VAL A 21 16.12 -21.36 21.35
C VAL A 21 15.50 -20.11 21.99
N PRO A 22 15.50 -20.01 23.34
CA PRO A 22 14.83 -18.94 24.06
C PRO A 22 15.42 -17.57 23.72
N LEU A 23 14.59 -16.54 23.87
CA LEU A 23 14.89 -15.11 23.75
C LEU A 23 16.37 -14.77 23.91
N ARG A 24 17.07 -14.65 22.78
CA ARG A 24 18.43 -14.10 22.75
C ARG A 24 18.30 -12.59 22.78
N VAL A 25 18.18 -12.02 23.99
CA VAL A 25 18.32 -10.59 24.22
C VAL A 25 19.79 -10.25 24.02
N SER A 26 20.14 -9.73 22.85
CA SER A 26 21.43 -9.07 22.64
C SER A 26 21.44 -7.81 23.50
N SER A 27 22.19 -7.84 24.60
CA SER A 27 22.46 -6.68 25.46
C SER A 27 23.40 -5.70 24.76
N VAL A 28 22.84 -4.91 23.86
CA VAL A 28 23.11 -3.49 23.62
C VAL A 28 21.73 -2.95 23.28
N ARG A 29 21.30 -1.84 23.90
CA ARG A 29 19.94 -1.27 23.76
C ARG A 29 19.64 -0.92 22.29
N SER A 30 19.26 -1.91 21.49
CA SER A 30 18.82 -1.71 20.11
C SER A 30 17.48 -0.98 20.18
N PRO A 31 17.36 0.22 19.59
CA PRO A 31 16.09 0.97 19.60
C PRO A 31 15.01 0.30 18.73
N ALA A 32 15.27 -0.90 18.20
CA ALA A 32 14.42 -1.66 17.31
C ALA A 32 14.52 -3.15 17.58
N CYS A 33 13.37 -3.82 17.71
CA CYS A 33 13.24 -5.28 17.77
C CYS A 33 12.47 -5.76 16.53
N PHE A 34 12.91 -6.87 15.94
CA PHE A 34 12.27 -7.49 14.78
C PHE A 34 12.01 -8.96 15.05
N ALA A 35 10.85 -9.46 14.62
CA ALA A 35 10.51 -10.88 14.63
C ALA A 35 10.06 -11.31 13.24
N TYR A 36 10.36 -12.56 12.90
CA TYR A 36 10.04 -13.16 11.61
C TYR A 36 9.18 -14.40 11.83
N ASP A 37 8.33 -14.74 10.87
CA ASP A 37 7.60 -16.00 10.88
C ASP A 37 8.46 -17.18 10.40
N LEU A 38 7.86 -18.37 10.30
CA LEU A 38 8.55 -19.60 9.88
C LEU A 38 9.01 -19.56 8.41
N SER A 39 8.37 -18.74 7.58
CA SER A 39 8.76 -18.51 6.18
C SER A 39 9.86 -17.44 6.06
N GLY A 40 10.24 -16.80 7.17
CA GLY A 40 11.24 -15.74 7.21
C GLY A 40 10.70 -14.36 6.84
N LEU A 41 9.38 -14.16 6.78
CA LEU A 41 8.78 -12.85 6.56
C LEU A 41 8.70 -12.07 7.87
N LEU A 42 8.85 -10.75 7.78
CA LEU A 42 8.82 -9.86 8.96
C LEU A 42 7.41 -9.86 9.57
N SER A 43 7.23 -10.47 10.74
CA SER A 43 5.92 -10.55 11.41
C SER A 43 5.68 -9.42 12.40
N ARG A 44 6.74 -8.90 13.03
CA ARG A 44 6.66 -7.81 14.02
C ARG A 44 7.88 -6.92 13.97
N GLN A 45 7.65 -5.62 14.09
CA GLN A 45 8.66 -4.60 14.34
C GLN A 45 8.23 -3.80 15.56
N ALA A 46 9.14 -3.59 16.52
CA ALA A 46 8.94 -2.69 17.65
C ALA A 46 10.08 -1.69 17.69
N LEU A 47 9.79 -0.42 17.96
CA LEU A 47 10.74 0.67 18.03
C LEU A 47 10.55 1.43 19.33
N ASP A 48 11.64 1.66 20.07
CA ASP A 48 11.61 2.52 21.25
C ASP A 48 11.55 3.98 20.79
N GLY A 49 10.35 4.55 20.81
CA GLY A 49 10.09 5.95 20.45
C GLY A 49 10.14 6.89 21.65
N VAL A 50 10.17 8.19 21.37
CA VAL A 50 10.19 9.26 22.39
C VAL A 50 8.97 9.20 23.32
N SER A 51 7.82 8.75 22.79
CA SER A 51 6.54 8.65 23.52
C SER A 51 6.17 7.23 23.95
N GLY A 52 7.10 6.27 23.87
CA GLY A 52 6.86 4.86 24.14
C GLY A 52 7.15 3.96 22.94
N VAL A 53 6.79 2.69 23.05
CA VAL A 53 7.07 1.68 22.01
C VAL A 53 6.08 1.82 20.85
N LEU A 54 6.60 2.08 19.65
CA LEU A 54 5.86 1.99 18.40
C LEU A 54 5.95 0.54 17.91
N GLU A 55 4.81 -0.13 17.78
CA GLU A 55 4.75 -1.51 17.33
C GLU A 55 3.98 -1.62 16.02
N ARG A 56 4.52 -2.40 15.09
CA ARG A 56 3.86 -2.77 13.85
C ARG A 56 3.88 -4.29 13.68
N ARG A 57 2.74 -4.87 13.34
CA ARG A 57 2.60 -6.29 12.97
C ARG A 57 2.17 -6.40 11.52
N TYR A 58 2.65 -7.43 10.85
CA TYR A 58 2.40 -7.66 9.43
C TYR A 58 1.69 -9.00 9.26
N GLN A 59 0.76 -9.04 8.33
CA GLN A 59 0.02 -10.24 7.98
C GLN A 59 0.22 -10.56 6.51
N TYR A 60 0.37 -11.85 6.21
CA TYR A 60 0.64 -12.36 4.88
C TYR A 60 -0.41 -13.41 4.50
N ASP A 61 -0.72 -13.53 3.22
CA ASP A 61 -1.49 -14.68 2.70
C ASP A 61 -0.59 -15.90 2.44
N VAL A 62 -1.19 -17.00 1.99
CA VAL A 62 -0.50 -18.26 1.69
C VAL A 62 0.51 -18.18 0.54
N LEU A 63 0.55 -17.06 -0.18
CA LEU A 63 1.53 -16.78 -1.24
C LEU A 63 2.59 -15.77 -0.75
N ASP A 64 2.72 -15.59 0.57
CA ASP A 64 3.66 -14.67 1.22
C ASP A 64 3.45 -13.19 0.85
N ARG A 65 2.23 -12.82 0.44
CA ARG A 65 1.89 -11.44 0.05
C ARG A 65 1.29 -10.67 1.23
N LEU A 66 1.74 -9.43 1.44
CA LEU A 66 1.29 -8.57 2.53
C LEU A 66 -0.21 -8.23 2.39
N THR A 67 -1.02 -8.67 3.34
CA THR A 67 -2.47 -8.45 3.39
C THR A 67 -2.91 -7.55 4.54
N GLY A 68 -2.04 -7.30 5.51
CA GLY A 68 -2.39 -6.47 6.66
C GLY A 68 -1.18 -5.81 7.32
N ILE A 69 -1.43 -4.66 7.93
CA ILE A 69 -0.53 -3.99 8.86
C ILE A 69 -1.37 -3.53 10.05
N SER A 70 -1.00 -3.96 11.26
CA SER A 70 -1.50 -3.40 12.52
C SER A 70 -0.42 -2.49 13.09
N ASP A 71 -0.71 -1.21 13.28
CA ASP A 71 0.24 -0.20 13.77
C ASP A 71 -0.30 0.44 15.05
N SER A 72 0.49 0.42 16.13
CA SER A 72 0.04 0.91 17.44
C SER A 72 -0.26 2.42 17.46
N HIS A 73 0.26 3.18 16.49
CA HIS A 73 -0.01 4.61 16.37
C HIS A 73 -1.03 4.91 15.27
N TRP A 74 -0.90 4.28 14.09
CA TRP A 74 -1.72 4.58 12.91
C TRP A 74 -2.96 3.71 12.74
N GLY A 75 -3.15 2.69 13.58
CA GLY A 75 -4.28 1.77 13.51
C GLY A 75 -4.07 0.63 12.52
N GLU A 76 -5.18 0.07 12.04
CA GLU A 76 -5.19 -1.09 11.16
C GLU A 76 -5.23 -0.67 9.69
N GLN A 77 -4.50 -1.41 8.85
CA GLN A 77 -4.54 -1.31 7.39
C GLN A 77 -4.68 -2.71 6.80
N ALA A 78 -5.80 -2.97 6.13
CA ALA A 78 -6.05 -4.22 5.39
C ALA A 78 -5.92 -3.99 3.88
N LEU A 79 -5.30 -4.94 3.19
CA LEU A 79 -5.07 -4.94 1.75
C LEU A 79 -5.72 -6.16 1.12
N ARG A 80 -6.47 -5.94 0.03
CA ARG A 80 -6.97 -7.00 -0.84
C ARG A 80 -6.18 -7.00 -2.13
N LEU A 81 -5.69 -8.17 -2.52
CA LEU A 81 -4.91 -8.35 -3.73
C LEU A 81 -5.67 -9.21 -4.74
N ASN A 82 -5.49 -8.95 -6.02
CA ASN A 82 -5.97 -9.83 -7.09
C ASN A 82 -5.01 -11.04 -7.28
N GLY A 83 -5.33 -11.92 -8.24
CA GLY A 83 -4.51 -13.10 -8.54
C GLY A 83 -3.08 -12.78 -9.00
N THR A 84 -2.84 -11.59 -9.56
CA THR A 84 -1.51 -11.15 -10.02
C THR A 84 -0.72 -10.41 -8.93
N GLY A 85 -1.26 -10.28 -7.71
CA GLY A 85 -0.59 -9.63 -6.58
C GLY A 85 -0.68 -8.09 -6.57
N GLN A 86 -1.58 -7.50 -7.35
CA GLN A 86 -1.84 -6.06 -7.29
C GLN A 86 -2.90 -5.77 -6.21
N VAL A 87 -2.69 -4.71 -5.42
CA VAL A 87 -3.66 -4.25 -4.42
C VAL A 87 -4.86 -3.67 -5.15
N VAL A 88 -6.04 -4.27 -4.98
CA VAL A 88 -7.31 -3.80 -5.56
C VAL A 88 -8.19 -3.06 -4.56
N ALA A 89 -7.96 -3.26 -3.26
CA ALA A 89 -8.59 -2.46 -2.23
C ALA A 89 -7.70 -2.29 -1.00
N GLU A 90 -7.81 -1.15 -0.34
CA GLU A 90 -7.22 -0.84 0.95
C GLU A 90 -8.34 -0.40 1.91
N ARG A 91 -8.31 -0.86 3.15
CA ARG A 91 -9.13 -0.32 4.25
C ARG A 91 -8.21 0.10 5.38
N ARG A 92 -8.42 1.31 5.90
CA ARG A 92 -7.73 1.83 7.10
C ARG A 92 -8.74 2.11 8.19
N GLU A 93 -8.38 1.78 9.42
CA GLU A 93 -9.22 1.98 10.60
C GLU A 93 -8.37 2.47 11.77
N GLN A 94 -8.72 3.65 12.29
CA GLN A 94 -8.07 4.25 13.46
C GLN A 94 -9.16 4.80 14.40
N GLY A 95 -9.41 4.09 15.50
CA GLY A 95 -10.52 4.41 16.39
C GLY A 95 -11.86 4.37 15.64
N ARG A 96 -12.59 5.49 15.62
CA ARG A 96 -13.86 5.61 14.87
C ARG A 96 -13.70 5.98 13.39
N GLN A 97 -12.49 6.32 12.97
CA GLN A 97 -12.23 6.77 11.60
C GLN A 97 -11.98 5.56 10.71
N GLN A 98 -12.77 5.43 9.65
CA GLN A 98 -12.59 4.39 8.64
C GLN A 98 -12.49 5.01 7.26
N GLN A 99 -11.55 4.50 6.47
CA GLN A 99 -11.36 4.90 5.08
C GLN A 99 -11.16 3.64 4.24
N ALA A 100 -11.70 3.63 3.04
CA ALA A 100 -11.34 2.61 2.07
C ALA A 100 -11.06 3.21 0.70
N ARG A 101 -10.17 2.55 -0.04
CA ARG A 101 -9.80 2.89 -1.40
C ARG A 101 -9.88 1.67 -2.29
N LEU A 102 -10.26 1.90 -3.53
CA LEU A 102 -10.24 0.92 -4.61
C LEU A 102 -9.21 1.35 -5.64
N PHE A 103 -8.55 0.36 -6.24
CA PHE A 103 -7.51 0.58 -7.25
C PHE A 103 -7.85 -0.23 -8.51
N GLY A 104 -7.98 0.49 -9.62
CA GLY A 104 -8.25 -0.09 -10.94
C GLY A 104 -6.99 -0.08 -11.80
N TYR A 105 -6.81 -1.15 -12.58
CA TYR A 105 -5.66 -1.34 -13.46
C TYR A 105 -6.10 -1.58 -14.89
N ASP A 106 -5.32 -1.09 -15.85
CA ASP A 106 -5.50 -1.40 -17.27
C ASP A 106 -4.92 -2.78 -17.64
N SER A 107 -5.11 -3.19 -18.89
CA SER A 107 -4.63 -4.48 -19.43
C SER A 107 -3.12 -4.67 -19.29
N GLU A 108 -2.37 -3.57 -19.35
CA GLU A 108 -0.91 -3.52 -19.19
C GLU A 108 -0.48 -3.46 -17.72
N LYS A 109 -1.43 -3.58 -16.78
CA LYS A 109 -1.23 -3.60 -15.32
C LYS A 109 -0.79 -2.26 -14.73
N ASN A 110 -1.01 -1.14 -15.42
CA ASN A 110 -0.76 0.19 -14.87
C ASN A 110 -1.97 0.66 -14.05
N LEU A 111 -1.71 1.37 -12.95
CA LEU A 111 -2.75 1.96 -12.12
C LEU A 111 -3.46 3.07 -12.91
N CYS A 112 -4.72 2.84 -13.29
CA CYS A 112 -5.51 3.76 -14.10
C CYS A 112 -6.68 4.37 -13.33
N GLU A 113 -7.03 3.87 -12.15
CA GLU A 113 -8.10 4.43 -11.32
C GLU A 113 -7.80 4.32 -9.83
N ILE A 114 -8.10 5.38 -9.07
CA ILE A 114 -8.16 5.38 -7.61
C ILE A 114 -9.50 5.97 -7.21
N SER A 115 -10.25 5.21 -6.42
CA SER A 115 -11.56 5.61 -5.90
C SER A 115 -11.56 5.53 -4.38
N ALA A 116 -12.10 6.54 -3.69
CA ALA A 116 -12.27 6.52 -2.24
C ALA A 116 -13.71 6.19 -1.88
N ILE A 117 -13.90 5.32 -0.89
CA ILE A 117 -15.21 5.00 -0.35
C ILE A 117 -15.46 5.93 0.84
N VAL A 118 -16.49 6.75 0.71
CA VAL A 118 -16.98 7.58 1.81
C VAL A 118 -17.92 6.71 2.67
N PRO A 119 -17.70 6.61 4.00
CA PRO A 119 -18.65 5.96 4.89
C PRO A 119 -20.03 6.60 4.79
N ASP A 120 -21.10 5.81 4.92
CA ASP A 120 -22.44 6.36 5.06
C ASP A 120 -22.65 7.05 6.44
N GLY A 121 -23.85 7.59 6.67
CA GLY A 121 -24.18 8.26 7.93
C GLY A 121 -24.13 7.36 9.18
N ALA A 122 -24.08 6.04 9.01
CA ALA A 122 -23.87 5.06 10.07
C ALA A 122 -22.41 4.57 10.18
N GLY A 123 -21.50 5.13 9.38
CA GLY A 123 -20.08 4.78 9.35
C GLY A 123 -19.76 3.50 8.55
N ARG A 124 -20.71 2.97 7.77
CA ARG A 124 -20.50 1.75 6.98
C ARG A 124 -19.84 2.09 5.65
N LEU A 125 -18.80 1.32 5.31
CA LEU A 125 -18.15 1.37 4.00
C LEU A 125 -18.88 0.48 3.00
N SER A 126 -19.21 1.04 1.83
CA SER A 126 -19.82 0.32 0.71
C SER A 126 -19.19 0.75 -0.60
N THR A 127 -18.90 -0.19 -1.50
CA THR A 127 -18.39 0.12 -2.83
C THR A 127 -19.36 0.95 -3.66
N ALA A 128 -20.66 0.92 -3.34
CA ALA A 128 -21.67 1.78 -3.95
C ALA A 128 -21.44 3.28 -3.68
N ASN A 129 -20.69 3.61 -2.63
CA ASN A 129 -20.35 4.99 -2.25
C ASN A 129 -18.94 5.39 -2.71
N ALA A 130 -18.36 4.65 -3.66
CA ALA A 130 -17.04 4.94 -4.19
C ALA A 130 -17.08 6.19 -5.08
N VAL A 131 -16.16 7.12 -4.82
CA VAL A 131 -15.98 8.34 -5.59
C VAL A 131 -14.59 8.30 -6.23
N VAL A 132 -14.54 8.45 -7.56
CA VAL A 132 -13.28 8.50 -8.31
C VAL A 132 -12.48 9.73 -7.89
N GLN A 133 -11.28 9.52 -7.37
CA GLN A 133 -10.35 10.58 -7.00
C GLN A 133 -9.31 10.84 -8.10
N ALA A 134 -8.93 9.79 -8.81
CA ALA A 134 -8.00 9.89 -9.93
C ALA A 134 -8.36 8.83 -10.97
N SER A 135 -8.32 9.21 -12.25
CA SER A 135 -8.43 8.28 -13.36
C SER A 135 -7.52 8.69 -14.52
N ALA A 136 -7.09 7.70 -15.30
CA ALA A 136 -6.42 7.87 -16.58
C ALA A 136 -7.31 7.33 -17.70
N GLY A 137 -7.26 7.99 -18.87
CA GLY A 137 -7.92 7.52 -20.08
C GLY A 137 -6.93 7.51 -21.24
N TYR A 138 -7.14 6.57 -22.16
CA TYR A 138 -6.22 6.31 -23.27
C TYR A 138 -6.91 6.42 -24.63
N ASP A 139 -6.16 6.74 -25.66
CA ASP A 139 -6.63 6.57 -27.04
C ASP A 139 -6.39 5.12 -27.53
N ALA A 140 -6.80 4.83 -28.77
CA ALA A 140 -6.63 3.52 -29.39
C ALA A 140 -5.17 3.09 -29.58
N ALA A 141 -4.22 4.04 -29.51
CA ALA A 141 -2.78 3.76 -29.57
C ALA A 141 -2.16 3.59 -28.16
N GLY A 142 -2.97 3.60 -27.11
CA GLY A 142 -2.51 3.43 -25.72
C GLY A 142 -1.89 4.69 -25.10
N ARG A 143 -2.02 5.86 -25.74
CA ARG A 143 -1.46 7.11 -25.23
C ARG A 143 -2.44 7.75 -24.25
N VAL A 144 -1.92 8.30 -23.15
CA VAL A 144 -2.75 8.98 -22.14
C VAL A 144 -3.39 10.23 -22.72
N VAL A 145 -4.72 10.26 -22.86
CA VAL A 145 -5.48 11.44 -23.32
C VAL A 145 -6.14 12.20 -22.17
N ARG A 146 -6.30 11.55 -21.01
CA ARG A 146 -6.82 12.17 -19.79
C ARG A 146 -6.09 11.64 -18.57
N ARG A 147 -5.76 12.52 -17.62
CA ARG A 147 -5.28 12.11 -16.29
C ARG A 147 -5.64 13.17 -15.26
N GLY A 148 -6.51 12.84 -14.31
CA GLY A 148 -7.13 13.84 -13.44
C GLY A 148 -7.81 14.93 -14.30
N ASP A 149 -7.53 16.19 -13.98
CA ASP A 149 -8.07 17.35 -14.72
C ASP A 149 -7.24 17.72 -15.97
N SER A 150 -6.19 16.96 -16.27
CA SER A 150 -5.35 17.17 -17.45
C SER A 150 -5.88 16.40 -18.66
N ARG A 151 -5.91 17.07 -19.81
CA ARG A 151 -6.15 16.48 -21.13
C ARG A 151 -4.92 16.65 -22.02
N TYR A 152 -4.64 15.64 -22.82
CA TYR A 152 -3.45 15.56 -23.67
C TYR A 152 -3.87 15.32 -25.11
N GLN A 153 -3.18 15.95 -26.07
CA GLN A 153 -3.40 15.77 -27.50
C GLN A 153 -2.07 15.53 -28.20
N TYR A 154 -2.10 14.62 -29.17
CA TYR A 154 -0.92 14.19 -29.91
C TYR A 154 -1.10 14.44 -31.41
N ASP A 155 -0.01 14.74 -32.10
CA ASP A 155 -0.01 14.73 -33.57
C ASP A 155 -0.01 13.30 -34.14
N ALA A 156 -0.07 13.21 -35.47
CA ALA A 156 -0.04 11.93 -36.19
C ALA A 156 1.26 11.13 -35.95
N CYS A 157 2.36 11.82 -35.62
CA CYS A 157 3.64 11.18 -35.27
C CYS A 157 3.71 10.76 -33.80
N GLY A 158 2.67 11.02 -33.00
CA GLY A 158 2.62 10.68 -31.59
C GLY A 158 3.34 11.63 -30.65
N ARG A 159 3.72 12.82 -31.10
CA ARG A 159 4.31 13.85 -30.26
C ARG A 159 3.21 14.62 -29.54
N LEU A 160 3.41 14.90 -28.26
CA LEU A 160 2.49 15.72 -27.48
C LEU A 160 2.48 17.15 -28.04
N VAL A 161 1.34 17.61 -28.53
CA VAL A 161 1.17 18.97 -29.08
C VAL A 161 0.34 19.88 -28.19
N ASN A 162 -0.46 19.32 -27.27
CA ASN A 162 -1.23 20.13 -26.34
C ASN A 162 -1.42 19.41 -24.99
N LYS A 163 -1.31 20.18 -23.91
CA LYS A 163 -1.74 19.78 -22.57
C LYS A 163 -2.61 20.89 -22.00
N ARG A 164 -3.83 20.56 -21.58
CA ARG A 164 -4.74 21.49 -20.88
C ARG A 164 -5.03 20.95 -19.49
N CYS A 165 -4.95 21.81 -18.48
CA CYS A 165 -5.45 21.51 -17.14
C CYS A 165 -6.73 22.32 -16.93
N GLN A 166 -7.83 21.68 -16.54
CA GLN A 166 -8.99 22.40 -16.03
C GLN A 166 -8.66 22.82 -14.58
N GLN A 167 -8.54 24.12 -14.33
CA GLN A 167 -8.44 24.64 -12.96
C GLN A 167 -9.86 24.86 -12.43
N HIS A 168 -10.11 24.36 -11.22
CA HIS A 168 -11.25 24.74 -10.40
C HIS A 168 -10.92 25.99 -9.59
#